data_AF-U6D508-F1
#
_entry.id   AF-U6D508-F1
#
_cell.length_a   1.000
_cell.length_b   1.000
_cell.length_c   1.000
_cell.angle_alpha   90.00
_cell.angle_beta   90.00
_cell.angle_gamma   90.00
#
_symmetry.space_group_name_H-M   'P 1'
#
loop_
_entity.id
_entity.type
_entity.pdbx_description
1 polymer ?
#
loop_
_entity_poly.entity_id
_entity_poly.type
_entity_poly.pdbx_seq_one_letter_code
_entity_poly.pdbx_strand_id
1 'polypeptide(L)'
;DAKGSPTMEGFLEFQQQLRSAERQPCLSPWDGCHGTLRGSSLSLFWDKRTAAENMAPVATLDLRGAQCERPGHQHGRRYAFSLRLSSRVEMPWAAPSEGQAESGIPALSSTA
;
A
#
# COMPACT_ATOMS: atom_id res chain seq x y z
N ASP A 1 -21.51 8.08 12.59
CA ASP A 1 -20.95 8.94 11.53
C ASP A 1 -19.43 8.86 11.51
N ALA A 2 -18.72 8.40 10.48
CA ALA A 2 -19.09 8.06 9.12
C ALA A 2 -18.87 6.56 8.87
N LYS A 3 -19.84 5.88 8.27
CA LYS A 3 -19.70 4.56 7.64
C LYS A 3 -19.61 4.77 6.10
N GLY A 4 -18.80 5.72 5.66
CA GLY A 4 -18.47 5.89 4.24
C GLY A 4 -17.75 4.65 3.72
N SER A 5 -18.17 4.18 2.55
CA SER A 5 -17.52 3.11 1.79
C SER A 5 -16.04 3.43 1.58
N PRO A 6 -15.15 2.42 1.58
CA PRO A 6 -13.76 2.66 1.26
C PRO A 6 -13.66 3.28 -0.15
N THR A 7 -12.80 4.29 -0.28
CA THR A 7 -12.54 4.97 -1.56
C THR A 7 -11.85 4.01 -2.54
N MET A 8 -11.05 3.11 -2.01
CA MET A 8 -10.41 2.02 -2.71
C MET A 8 -10.36 0.81 -1.78
N GLU A 9 -10.63 -0.36 -2.33
CA GLU A 9 -10.44 -1.64 -1.64
C GLU A 9 -9.84 -2.63 -2.64
N GLY A 10 -8.79 -3.34 -2.25
CA GLY A 10 -8.18 -4.31 -3.13
C GLY A 10 -7.01 -5.06 -2.53
N PHE A 11 -6.60 -6.11 -3.22
CA PHE A 11 -5.40 -6.85 -2.89
C PHE A 11 -4.19 -6.06 -3.40
N LEU A 12 -3.18 -5.96 -2.55
CA LEU A 12 -1.94 -5.24 -2.81
C LEU A 12 -0.80 -6.07 -2.27
N GLU A 13 0.32 -6.02 -2.95
CA GLU A 13 1.57 -6.58 -2.46
C GLU A 13 2.49 -5.44 -2.09
N PHE A 14 3.24 -5.58 -1.01
CA PHE A 14 4.23 -4.60 -0.60
C PHE A 14 5.51 -5.25 -0.14
N GLN A 15 6.60 -4.50 -0.24
CA GLN A 15 7.87 -4.87 0.37
C GLN A 15 8.15 -3.92 1.51
N GLN A 16 8.63 -4.47 2.61
CA GLN A 16 9.15 -3.68 3.71
C GLN A 16 10.66 -3.58 3.54
N GLN A 17 11.17 -2.36 3.64
CA GLN A 17 12.61 -2.17 3.70
C GLN A 17 13.09 -2.54 5.10
N LEU A 18 13.65 -3.75 5.21
CA LEU A 18 14.28 -4.24 6.43
C LEU A 18 15.62 -3.51 6.58
N ARG A 19 15.69 -2.60 7.55
CA ARG A 19 16.97 -2.01 7.95
C ARG A 19 17.71 -3.01 8.82
N SER A 20 18.57 -3.81 8.20
CA SER A 20 19.56 -4.59 8.92
C SER A 20 20.62 -3.66 9.51
N ALA A 21 21.09 -3.94 10.74
CA ALA A 21 22.14 -3.16 11.40
C ALA A 21 23.46 -3.12 10.60
N GLU A 22 23.67 -4.09 9.71
CA GLU A 22 24.77 -4.14 8.75
C GLU A 22 24.37 -3.57 7.38
N ARG A 23 24.70 -2.28 7.18
CA ARG A 23 25.07 -1.56 5.94
C ARG A 23 24.32 -1.75 4.59
N GLN A 24 23.43 -2.71 4.39
CA GLN A 24 22.59 -2.79 3.18
C GLN A 24 21.10 -2.91 3.54
N PRO A 25 20.24 -2.03 2.98
CA PRO A 25 18.81 -2.22 3.07
C PRO A 25 18.43 -3.50 2.32
N CYS A 26 17.90 -4.48 3.05
CA CYS A 26 17.33 -5.68 2.45
C CYS A 26 15.84 -5.45 2.25
N LEU A 27 15.31 -5.73 1.07
CA LEU A 27 13.86 -5.76 0.86
C LEU A 27 13.33 -7.11 1.35
N SER A 28 12.23 -7.08 2.11
CA SER A 28 11.48 -8.30 2.40
C SER A 28 10.99 -8.95 1.10
N PRO A 29 10.65 -10.24 1.10
CA PRO A 29 9.79 -10.77 0.05
C PRO A 29 8.51 -9.94 -0.08
N TRP A 30 7.89 -9.98 -1.26
CA TRP A 30 6.60 -9.35 -1.49
C TRP A 30 5.56 -10.03 -0.61
N ASP A 31 4.98 -9.26 0.31
CA ASP A 31 3.90 -9.71 1.17
C ASP A 31 2.57 -9.27 0.58
N GLY A 32 1.67 -10.22 0.36
CA GLY A 32 0.31 -9.96 -0.09
C GLY A 32 -0.58 -9.55 1.09
N CYS A 33 -1.35 -8.49 0.89
CA CYS A 33 -2.30 -7.97 1.86
C CYS A 33 -3.54 -7.42 1.17
N HIS A 34 -4.60 -7.24 1.95
CA HIS A 34 -5.79 -6.54 1.50
C HIS A 34 -5.76 -5.12 2.04
N GLY A 35 -5.69 -4.13 1.15
CA GLY A 35 -5.65 -2.71 1.49
C GLY A 35 -7.04 -2.08 1.37
N THR A 36 -7.45 -1.34 2.39
CA THR A 36 -8.63 -0.47 2.34
C THR A 36 -8.24 0.98 2.58
N LEU A 37 -8.57 1.83 1.60
CA LEU A 37 -8.32 3.26 1.68
C LEU A 37 -9.56 3.98 2.14
N ARG A 38 -9.42 4.76 3.21
CA ARG A 38 -10.52 5.55 3.77
C ARG A 38 -10.05 6.94 4.16
N GLY A 39 -10.55 7.96 3.48
CA GLY A 39 -10.03 9.31 3.66
C GLY A 39 -8.53 9.30 3.35
N SER A 40 -7.69 9.75 4.29
CA SER A 40 -6.22 9.69 4.17
C SER A 40 -5.55 8.49 4.82
N SER A 41 -6.30 7.49 5.27
CA SER A 41 -5.74 6.34 5.97
C SER A 41 -5.87 5.08 5.13
N LEU A 42 -4.74 4.42 4.87
CA LEU A 42 -4.67 3.11 4.23
C LEU A 42 -4.52 2.04 5.32
N SER A 43 -5.54 1.21 5.49
CA SER A 43 -5.53 0.10 6.44
C SER A 43 -5.18 -1.20 5.71
N LEU A 44 -4.23 -1.96 6.26
CA LEU A 44 -3.72 -3.19 5.68
C LEU A 44 -4.21 -4.38 6.51
N PHE A 45 -4.69 -5.41 5.84
CA PHE A 45 -5.21 -6.63 6.42
C PHE A 45 -4.51 -7.84 5.81
N TRP A 46 -4.41 -8.95 6.54
CA TRP A 46 -3.80 -10.18 5.99
C TRP A 46 -4.55 -10.68 4.75
N ASP A 47 -5.87 -10.55 4.76
CA ASP A 47 -6.73 -11.03 3.69
C ASP A 47 -8.03 -10.23 3.61
N LYS A 48 -8.83 -10.54 2.60
CA LYS A 48 -10.15 -9.93 2.41
C LYS A 48 -11.12 -10.26 3.57
N ARG A 49 -11.00 -11.43 4.20
CA ARG A 49 -11.91 -11.84 5.29
C ARG A 49 -11.74 -10.93 6.49
N THR A 50 -10.50 -10.74 6.93
CA THR A 50 -10.15 -9.88 8.05
C THR A 50 -10.55 -8.42 7.82
N ALA A 51 -10.46 -7.93 6.57
CA ALA A 51 -11.00 -6.63 6.18
C ALA A 51 -12.54 -6.58 6.26
N ALA A 52 -13.24 -7.58 5.72
CA ALA A 52 -14.70 -7.64 5.70
C ALA A 52 -15.31 -7.77 7.11
N GLU A 53 -14.65 -8.52 7.99
CA GLU A 53 -15.05 -8.72 9.39
C GLU A 53 -14.71 -7.51 10.28
N ASN A 54 -14.13 -6.44 9.72
CA ASN A 54 -13.69 -5.25 10.45
C ASN A 54 -12.76 -5.60 11.63
N MET A 55 -11.89 -6.61 11.43
CA MET A 55 -10.86 -6.95 12.42
C MET A 55 -9.84 -5.81 12.54
N ALA A 56 -8.95 -5.90 13.53
CA ALA A 56 -7.85 -4.94 13.62
C ALA A 56 -6.92 -5.09 12.39
N PRO A 57 -6.62 -3.99 11.66
CA PRO A 57 -5.64 -4.05 10.59
C PRO A 57 -4.25 -4.38 11.17
N VAL A 58 -3.44 -5.07 10.38
CA VAL A 58 -2.05 -5.36 10.76
C VAL A 58 -1.18 -4.12 10.76
N ALA A 59 -1.52 -3.16 9.92
CA ALA A 59 -0.87 -1.86 9.87
C ALA A 59 -1.83 -0.82 9.28
N THR A 60 -1.70 0.41 9.76
CA THR A 60 -2.42 1.56 9.21
C THR A 60 -1.40 2.62 8.83
N LEU A 61 -1.44 3.06 7.58
CA LEU A 61 -0.56 4.08 7.03
C LEU A 61 -1.35 5.38 6.86
N ASP A 62 -0.79 6.47 7.38
CA ASP A 62 -1.30 7.81 7.07
C ASP A 62 -0.68 8.29 5.76
N LEU A 63 -1.54 8.49 4.77
CA LEU A 63 -1.16 8.99 3.46
C LEU A 63 -1.10 10.52 3.41
N ARG A 64 -1.47 11.23 4.49
CA ARG A 64 -1.41 12.70 4.47
C ARG A 64 0.03 13.19 4.23
N GLY A 65 0.23 13.90 3.12
CA GLY A 65 1.55 14.37 2.69
C GLY A 65 2.44 13.24 2.16
N ALA A 66 1.87 12.09 1.82
CA ALA A 66 2.60 11.02 1.15
C ALA A 66 2.83 11.39 -0.31
N GLN A 67 3.72 10.65 -0.97
CA GLN A 67 3.94 10.77 -2.40
C GLN A 67 3.87 9.39 -3.01
N CYS A 68 2.99 9.24 -4.00
CA CYS A 68 2.87 8.04 -4.80
C CYS A 68 3.64 8.27 -6.09
N GLU A 69 4.77 7.58 -6.24
CA GLU A 69 5.55 7.62 -7.46
C GLU A 69 5.32 6.33 -8.23
N ARG A 70 5.17 6.42 -9.55
CA ARG A 70 5.18 5.27 -10.48
C ARG A 70 6.57 5.19 -11.11
N PRO A 71 7.58 4.64 -10.42
CA PRO A 71 8.84 4.32 -11.05
C PRO A 71 8.58 3.25 -12.11
N GLY A 72 8.88 3.55 -13.37
CA GLY A 72 8.63 2.64 -14.48
C GLY A 72 9.20 1.24 -14.21
N HIS A 73 8.38 0.21 -14.43
CA HIS A 73 8.71 -1.22 -14.37
C HIS A 73 9.76 -1.60 -13.30
N GLN A 74 9.46 -1.35 -12.03
CA GLN A 74 10.34 -1.81 -10.95
C GLN A 74 10.27 -3.33 -10.76
N HIS A 75 11.43 -3.96 -10.59
CA HIS A 75 11.59 -5.36 -10.18
C HIS A 75 10.81 -6.40 -11.01
N GLY A 76 10.51 -6.11 -12.28
CA GLY A 76 9.77 -7.02 -13.17
C GLY A 76 8.25 -7.06 -12.94
N ARG A 77 7.70 -6.18 -12.09
CA ARG A 77 6.25 -6.04 -11.89
C ARG A 77 5.73 -4.85 -12.70
N ARG A 78 4.80 -5.14 -13.63
CA ARG A 78 4.19 -4.14 -14.51
C ARG A 78 3.40 -3.06 -13.76
N TYR A 79 2.88 -3.39 -12.58
CA TYR A 79 1.98 -2.53 -11.80
C TYR A 79 2.57 -2.15 -10.44
N ALA A 80 3.90 -2.00 -10.38
CA ALA A 80 4.60 -1.52 -9.19
C ALA A 80 4.57 0.01 -9.07
N PHE A 81 4.56 0.50 -7.84
CA PHE A 81 4.65 1.92 -7.48
C PHE A 81 5.37 2.07 -6.13
N SER A 82 6.04 3.20 -5.90
CA SER A 82 6.65 3.53 -4.61
C SER A 82 5.70 4.45 -3.84
N LEU A 83 5.45 4.13 -2.58
CA LEU A 83 4.72 5.01 -1.67
C LEU A 83 5.71 5.56 -0.64
N ARG A 84 5.95 6.87 -0.71
CA ARG A 84 6.77 7.59 0.25
C ARG A 84 5.88 8.32 1.24
N LEU A 85 5.82 7.83 2.47
CA LEU A 85 5.06 8.44 3.55
C LEU A 85 5.73 9.75 4.01
N SER A 86 4.95 10.63 4.64
CA SER A 86 5.44 11.89 5.23
C SER A 86 6.51 11.68 6.30
N SER A 87 6.52 10.50 6.93
CA SER A 87 7.56 10.02 7.85
C SER A 87 8.90 9.71 7.17
N ARG A 88 9.03 9.94 5.85
CA ARG A 88 10.18 9.59 5.00
C ARG A 88 10.43 8.08 4.88
N VAL A 89 9.44 7.27 5.27
CA VAL A 89 9.45 5.83 5.01
C VAL A 89 8.98 5.62 3.58
N GLU A 90 9.83 5.00 2.76
CA GLU A 90 9.48 4.58 1.40
C GLU A 90 9.24 3.08 1.39
N MET A 91 8.13 2.68 0.78
CA MET A 91 7.71 1.28 0.68
C MET A 91 7.35 1.00 -0.78
N PRO A 92 7.94 -0.02 -1.42
CA PRO A 92 7.49 -0.51 -2.71
C PRO A 92 6.13 -1.21 -2.56
N TRP A 93 5.23 -0.90 -3.48
CA TRP A 93 3.91 -1.50 -3.61
C TRP A 93 3.71 -2.04 -5.01
N ALA A 94 2.86 -3.04 -5.16
CA ALA A 94 2.43 -3.56 -6.44
C ALA A 94 0.98 -4.00 -6.35
N ALA A 95 0.23 -3.69 -7.40
CA ALA A 95 -1.07 -4.32 -7.60
C ALA A 95 -0.87 -5.67 -8.33
N PRO A 96 -1.58 -6.75 -7.95
CA PRO A 96 -1.46 -8.04 -8.63
C PRO A 96 -2.17 -8.04 -10.00
N SER A 97 -3.02 -7.04 -10.28
CA SER A 97 -3.77 -6.91 -11.53
C SER A 97 -3.80 -5.48 -12.05
N GLU A 98 -3.96 -5.33 -13.37
CA GLU A 98 -4.09 -4.05 -14.06
C GLU A 98 -5.24 -3.21 -13.52
N GLY A 99 -6.43 -3.80 -13.40
CA GLY A 99 -7.62 -3.07 -12.92
C GLY A 99 -7.44 -2.52 -11.51
N GLN A 100 -6.74 -3.25 -10.62
CA GLN A 100 -6.42 -2.75 -9.28
C GLN A 100 -5.33 -1.67 -9.31
N ALA A 101 -4.38 -1.75 -10.24
CA ALA A 101 -3.38 -0.71 -10.42
C ALA A 101 -3.99 0.60 -10.94
N GLU A 102 -4.89 0.49 -11.91
CA GLU A 102 -5.56 1.63 -12.56
C GLU A 102 -6.55 2.32 -11.64
N SER A 103 -7.28 1.57 -10.81
CA SER A 103 -8.17 2.16 -9.81
C SER A 103 -7.42 2.61 -8.56
N GLY A 104 -6.43 1.82 -8.11
CA GLY A 104 -5.80 1.99 -6.82
C GLY A 104 -4.72 3.06 -6.77
N ILE A 105 -3.81 3.08 -7.75
CA ILE A 105 -2.69 4.03 -7.76
C ILE A 105 -3.18 5.48 -7.81
N PRO A 106 -4.16 5.85 -8.66
CA PRO A 106 -4.71 7.20 -8.65
C PRO A 106 -5.44 7.54 -7.36
N ALA A 107 -6.17 6.60 -6.76
CA ALA A 107 -6.84 6.82 -5.47
C ALA A 107 -5.83 7.10 -4.35
N LEU A 108 -4.74 6.33 -4.28
CA LEU A 108 -3.65 6.53 -3.34
C LEU A 108 -2.93 7.86 -3.59
N SER A 109 -2.67 8.20 -4.86
CA SER A 109 -2.00 9.45 -5.24
C SER A 109 -2.85 10.69 -5.00
N SER A 110 -4.17 10.62 -5.17
CA SER A 110 -5.10 11.75 -4.95
C SER A 110 -5.28 12.06 -3.46
N THR A 111 -5.05 11.06 -2.63
CA THR A 111 -5.18 11.14 -1.18
C THR A 111 -3.89 11.63 -0.49
N ALA A 112 -2.79 11.55 -1.22
CA ALA A 112 -1.44 11.83 -0.77
C ALA A 112 -1.21 13.33 -0.48
#